data_AF-A0A966PVK3-F1
#
_entry.id   AF-A0A966PVK3-F1
#
_cell.length_a   1.000
_cell.length_b   1.000
_cell.length_c   1.000
_cell.angle_alpha   90.00
_cell.angle_beta   90.00
_cell.angle_gamma   90.00
#
_symmetry.space_group_name_H-M   'P 1'
#
loop_
_entity.id
_entity.type
_entity.pdbx_description
1 polymer ?
#
loop_
_entity_poly.entity_id
_entity_poly.type
_entity_poly.pdbx_seq_one_letter_code
_entity_poly.pdbx_strand_id
1 'polypeptide(L)'
;LSRRDYEFLAKTNPEKKKMKESLEESRVLWQRKGKVSEGSLNNVRIHVVHNERMLENPNNRLLKVDRIFLVNESGEKFLLPFKSVSGAKAMANHVSRGGNPYDSNGQIISRAVNEMRNLGRFASATRSRTFEAAEASNVIRAAQTVKENLKRHLNRLSNNSRRFDESLQSLADFLGEQVDDVTEVKAWFTQQTYNENLDNYLASAAGAYKKLRENTLNKLDEVSDSVKNKILNPKFKLLLKADKS
;
A
#
# COMPACT_ATOMS: atom_id res chain seq x y z
N LEU A 1 15.57 37.33 -19.84
CA LEU A 1 16.28 36.87 -18.62
C LEU A 1 17.71 36.49 -18.99
N SER A 2 18.68 37.04 -18.27
CA SER A 2 20.11 36.70 -18.39
C SER A 2 20.37 35.29 -17.86
N ARG A 3 21.45 34.65 -18.32
CA ARG A 3 21.94 33.36 -17.80
C ARG A 3 22.18 33.41 -16.28
N ARG A 4 22.57 34.59 -15.76
CA ARG A 4 22.72 34.85 -14.32
C ARG A 4 21.38 34.83 -13.57
N ASP A 5 20.30 35.29 -14.20
CA ASP A 5 18.96 35.30 -13.62
C ASP A 5 18.41 33.86 -13.50
N TYR A 6 18.70 33.01 -14.49
CA TYR A 6 18.38 31.58 -14.43
C TYR A 6 19.16 30.85 -13.32
N GLU A 7 20.43 31.18 -13.12
CA GLU A 7 21.24 30.60 -12.03
C GLU A 7 20.75 31.04 -10.65
N PHE A 8 20.27 32.28 -10.52
CA PHE A 8 19.68 32.80 -9.30
C PHE A 8 18.35 32.10 -8.98
N LEU A 9 17.44 31.97 -9.95
CA LEU A 9 16.17 31.25 -9.81
C LEU A 9 16.36 29.75 -9.52
N ALA A 10 17.43 29.15 -10.04
CA ALA A 10 17.78 27.76 -9.75
C ALA A 10 18.30 27.55 -8.32
N LYS A 11 18.91 28.57 -7.71
CA LYS A 11 19.41 28.55 -6.32
C LYS A 11 18.32 28.87 -5.30
N THR A 12 17.34 29.69 -5.65
CA THR A 12 16.28 30.13 -4.72
C THR A 12 15.12 29.13 -4.59
N ASN A 13 15.01 28.14 -5.48
CA ASN A 13 13.98 27.11 -5.38
C ASN A 13 14.39 26.01 -4.36
N PRO A 14 13.72 25.90 -3.20
CA PRO A 14 14.09 24.96 -2.13
C PRO A 14 13.98 23.49 -2.56
N GLU A 15 13.11 23.15 -3.50
CA GLU A 15 12.99 21.78 -4.03
C GLU A 15 14.17 21.40 -4.93
N LYS A 16 14.64 22.33 -5.78
CA LYS A 16 15.82 22.12 -6.63
C LYS A 16 17.11 22.08 -5.80
N LYS A 17 17.17 22.84 -4.70
CA LYS A 17 18.29 22.80 -3.75
C LYS A 17 18.35 21.46 -3.01
N LYS A 18 17.24 20.99 -2.42
CA LYS A 18 17.14 19.66 -1.80
C LYS A 18 17.45 18.53 -2.79
N MET A 19 17.02 18.67 -4.05
CA MET A 19 17.30 17.68 -5.09
C MET A 19 18.77 17.70 -5.55
N LYS A 20 19.41 18.87 -5.63
CA LYS A 20 20.86 18.99 -5.89
C LYS A 20 21.70 18.45 -4.73
N GLU A 21 21.35 18.77 -3.49
CA GLU A 21 22.03 18.26 -2.29
C GLU A 21 21.86 16.74 -2.16
N SER A 22 20.67 16.20 -2.43
CA SER A 22 20.44 14.75 -2.53
C SER A 22 21.22 14.11 -3.69
N LEU A 23 21.43 14.83 -4.80
CA LEU A 23 22.30 14.40 -5.90
C LEU A 23 23.78 14.43 -5.53
N GLU A 24 24.22 15.40 -4.72
CA GLU A 24 25.59 15.56 -4.27
C GLU A 24 25.96 14.59 -3.14
N GLU A 25 25.06 14.28 -2.21
CA GLU A 25 25.22 13.15 -1.28
C GLU A 25 25.22 11.80 -2.03
N SER A 26 24.53 11.74 -3.18
CA SER A 26 24.59 10.61 -4.12
C SER A 26 25.85 10.62 -5.01
N ARG A 27 26.73 11.62 -4.90
CA ARG A 27 28.00 11.73 -5.65
C ARG A 27 29.12 10.91 -5.00
N VAL A 28 28.87 10.41 -3.79
CA VAL A 28 29.64 9.33 -3.16
C VAL A 28 29.40 8.05 -3.98
N LEU A 29 30.31 7.82 -4.92
CA LEU A 29 30.60 6.55 -5.60
C LEU A 29 29.48 5.94 -6.47
N TRP A 30 29.33 6.40 -7.70
CA TRP A 30 28.71 5.58 -8.75
C TRP A 30 29.47 5.72 -10.06
N GLN A 31 30.44 4.84 -10.32
CA GLN A 31 31.05 4.74 -11.65
C GLN A 31 30.00 4.21 -12.63
N ARG A 32 29.81 4.91 -13.76
CA ARG A 32 28.80 4.57 -14.77
C ARG A 32 29.40 3.59 -15.78
N LYS A 33 28.99 2.32 -15.74
CA LYS A 33 29.34 1.34 -16.79
C LYS A 33 28.07 0.69 -17.34
N GLY A 34 27.46 1.34 -18.33
CA GLY A 34 26.30 0.81 -19.05
C GLY A 34 25.07 0.57 -18.17
N LYS A 35 24.81 -0.70 -17.86
CA LYS A 35 23.68 -1.17 -17.01
C LYS A 35 24.07 -1.39 -15.55
N VAL A 36 25.32 -1.13 -15.16
CA VAL A 36 25.81 -1.37 -13.79
C VAL A 36 26.25 -0.05 -13.16
N SER A 37 25.82 0.17 -11.92
CA SER A 37 26.35 1.22 -11.04
C SER A 37 27.15 0.57 -9.93
N GLU A 38 28.34 1.09 -9.66
CA GLU A 38 29.20 0.61 -8.57
C GLU A 38 29.47 1.71 -7.57
N GLY A 39 29.13 1.44 -6.32
CA GLY A 39 29.47 2.28 -5.18
C GLY A 39 30.29 1.55 -4.13
N SER A 40 30.84 2.29 -3.18
CA SER A 40 31.39 1.69 -1.96
C SER A 40 31.03 2.55 -0.76
N LEU A 41 30.83 1.89 0.38
CA LEU A 41 30.46 2.50 1.64
C LEU A 41 31.13 1.69 2.74
N ASN A 42 31.96 2.34 3.56
CA ASN A 42 32.64 1.72 4.71
C ASN A 42 33.24 0.34 4.34
N ASN A 43 34.05 0.33 3.28
CA ASN A 43 34.78 -0.84 2.77
C ASN A 43 33.91 -1.97 2.16
N VAL A 44 32.60 -1.80 2.09
CA VAL A 44 31.70 -2.69 1.34
C VAL A 44 31.42 -2.10 -0.04
N ARG A 45 31.60 -2.88 -1.10
CA ARG A 45 31.24 -2.47 -2.46
C ARG A 45 29.78 -2.81 -2.76
N ILE A 46 29.04 -1.86 -3.31
CA ILE A 46 27.64 -1.99 -3.70
C ILE A 46 27.57 -2.03 -5.22
N HIS A 47 27.22 -3.18 -5.79
CA HIS A 47 27.00 -3.33 -7.22
C HIS A 47 25.50 -3.36 -7.52
N VAL A 48 25.01 -2.36 -8.23
CA VAL A 48 23.60 -2.25 -8.62
C VAL A 48 23.49 -2.55 -10.12
N VAL A 49 22.69 -3.55 -10.45
CA VAL A 49 22.36 -3.91 -11.84
C VAL A 49 21.01 -3.31 -12.19
N HIS A 50 20.94 -2.63 -13.34
CA HIS A 50 19.76 -1.96 -13.87
C HIS A 50 19.17 -2.72 -15.06
N ASN A 51 17.86 -2.59 -15.27
CA ASN A 51 17.18 -3.14 -16.44
C ASN A 51 17.56 -2.40 -17.74
N GLU A 52 17.63 -1.08 -17.64
CA GLU A 52 17.87 -0.15 -18.76
C GLU A 52 19.26 0.51 -18.62
N ARG A 53 19.77 1.03 -19.74
CA ARG A 53 21.04 1.78 -19.74
C ARG A 53 20.83 3.11 -19.03
N MET A 54 21.77 3.47 -18.16
CA MET A 54 21.66 4.71 -17.38
C MET A 54 21.94 5.99 -18.18
N LEU A 55 22.59 5.87 -19.34
CA LEU A 55 22.99 7.02 -20.16
C LEU A 55 21.78 7.83 -20.67
N GLU A 56 20.64 7.19 -20.86
CA GLU A 56 19.42 7.83 -21.38
C GLU A 56 18.70 8.68 -20.33
N ASN A 57 18.71 8.26 -19.06
CA ASN A 57 18.08 9.03 -17.98
C ASN A 57 18.77 8.81 -16.63
N PRO A 58 19.28 9.87 -15.97
CA PRO A 58 19.86 9.78 -14.63
C PRO A 58 18.93 9.17 -13.57
N ASN A 59 17.61 9.29 -13.72
CA ASN A 59 16.64 8.72 -12.78
C ASN A 59 16.57 7.18 -12.83
N ASN A 60 17.02 6.56 -13.92
CA ASN A 60 17.02 5.09 -14.07
C ASN A 60 17.90 4.41 -13.00
N ARG A 61 18.90 5.14 -12.46
CA ARG A 61 19.76 4.66 -11.37
C ARG A 61 19.01 4.34 -10.08
N LEU A 62 17.87 5.00 -9.84
CA LEU A 62 17.06 4.81 -8.62
C LEU A 62 15.82 3.96 -8.91
N LEU A 63 15.23 4.11 -10.11
CA LEU A 63 13.94 3.52 -10.43
C LEU A 63 14.03 2.15 -11.11
N LYS A 64 15.02 1.95 -11.99
CA LYS A 64 15.11 0.77 -12.87
C LYS A 64 16.13 -0.23 -12.36
N VAL A 65 16.10 -0.53 -11.07
CA VAL A 65 16.98 -1.51 -10.43
C VAL A 65 16.44 -2.92 -10.65
N ASP A 66 17.30 -3.83 -11.14
CA ASP A 66 17.01 -5.26 -11.22
C ASP A 66 17.48 -6.00 -9.97
N ARG A 67 18.78 -5.92 -9.68
CA ARG A 67 19.44 -6.67 -8.60
C ARG A 67 20.51 -5.83 -7.95
N ILE A 68 20.72 -6.04 -6.65
CA ILE A 68 21.77 -5.37 -5.88
C ILE A 68 22.63 -6.43 -5.21
N PHE A 69 23.95 -6.30 -5.38
CA PHE A 69 24.93 -7.13 -4.72
C PHE A 69 25.77 -6.29 -3.76
N LEU A 70 26.09 -6.86 -2.61
CA LEU A 70 27.09 -6.33 -1.68
C LEU A 70 28.32 -7.23 -1.74
N VAL A 71 29.51 -6.64 -1.77
CA VAL A 71 30.78 -7.35 -1.69
C VAL A 71 31.51 -6.86 -0.46
N ASN A 72 31.75 -7.75 0.50
CA ASN A 72 32.47 -7.41 1.73
C ASN A 72 33.99 -7.29 1.48
N GLU A 73 34.73 -6.93 2.52
CA GLU A 73 36.20 -6.82 2.48
C GLU A 73 36.87 -8.16 2.12
N SER A 74 36.32 -9.28 2.61
CA SER A 74 36.79 -10.64 2.32
C SER A 74 36.52 -11.10 0.87
N GLY A 75 35.77 -10.31 0.09
CA GLY A 75 35.40 -10.62 -1.30
C GLY A 75 34.15 -11.49 -1.46
N GLU A 76 33.45 -11.84 -0.38
CA GLU A 76 32.17 -12.53 -0.42
C GLU A 76 31.10 -11.62 -1.02
N LYS A 77 30.29 -12.19 -1.91
CA LYS A 77 29.26 -11.47 -2.65
C LYS A 77 27.87 -11.92 -2.22
N PHE A 78 27.12 -11.00 -1.61
CA PHE A 78 25.75 -11.24 -1.14
C PHE A 78 24.74 -10.62 -2.11
N LEU A 79 23.68 -11.36 -2.43
CA LEU A 79 22.53 -10.86 -3.19
C LEU A 79 21.46 -10.33 -2.23
N LEU A 80 21.07 -9.06 -2.36
CA LEU A 80 20.02 -8.51 -1.49
C LEU A 80 18.63 -9.02 -1.88
N PRO A 81 17.74 -9.30 -0.89
CA PRO A 81 16.38 -9.75 -1.14
C PRO A 81 15.44 -8.62 -1.61
N PHE A 82 15.96 -7.40 -1.77
CA PHE A 82 15.21 -6.22 -2.19
C PHE A 82 16.00 -5.39 -3.21
N LYS A 83 15.30 -4.48 -3.89
CA LYS A 83 15.84 -3.65 -4.99
C LYS A 83 16.02 -2.17 -4.63
N SER A 84 15.94 -1.82 -3.35
CA SER A 84 16.09 -0.45 -2.86
C SER A 84 17.56 -0.06 -2.65
N VAL A 85 18.02 0.99 -3.32
CA VAL A 85 19.39 1.53 -3.16
C VAL A 85 19.61 2.12 -1.77
N SER A 86 18.61 2.78 -1.17
CA SER A 86 18.73 3.31 0.20
C SER A 86 18.84 2.19 1.23
N GLY A 87 18.03 1.14 1.07
CA GLY A 87 18.12 -0.08 1.88
C GLY A 87 19.47 -0.79 1.72
N ALA A 88 20.03 -0.78 0.50
CA ALA A 88 21.34 -1.38 0.23
C ALA A 88 22.48 -0.65 0.94
N LYS A 89 22.40 0.68 1.08
CA LYS A 89 23.36 1.45 1.88
C LYS A 89 23.25 1.12 3.37
N ALA A 90 22.04 1.02 3.91
CA ALA A 90 21.83 0.59 5.30
C ALA A 90 22.40 -0.82 5.54
N MET A 91 22.16 -1.74 4.61
CA MET A 91 22.71 -3.09 4.66
C MET A 91 24.24 -3.11 4.49
N ALA A 92 24.81 -2.25 3.65
CA ALA A 92 26.26 -2.15 3.52
C ALA A 92 26.93 -1.73 4.83
N ASN A 93 26.31 -0.83 5.61
CA ASN A 93 26.80 -0.50 6.96
C ASN A 93 26.72 -1.69 7.91
N HIS A 94 25.68 -2.51 7.82
CA HIS A 94 25.58 -3.76 8.59
C HIS A 94 26.73 -4.72 8.24
N VAL A 95 26.94 -4.96 6.94
CA VAL A 95 27.98 -5.86 6.44
C VAL A 95 29.39 -5.34 6.77
N SER A 96 29.61 -4.03 6.75
CA SER A 96 30.90 -3.43 7.16
C SER A 96 31.26 -3.69 8.62
N ARG A 97 30.28 -4.03 9.46
CA ARG A 97 30.47 -4.37 10.89
C ARG A 97 30.63 -5.88 11.12
N GLY A 98 30.78 -6.66 10.04
CA GLY A 98 30.87 -8.12 10.09
C GLY A 98 29.53 -8.83 10.07
N GLY A 99 28.42 -8.11 9.82
CA GLY A 99 27.11 -8.70 9.61
C GLY A 99 26.92 -9.33 8.23
N ASN A 100 25.80 -10.03 8.05
CA ASN A 100 25.39 -10.65 6.79
C ASN A 100 23.95 -10.24 6.45
N PRO A 101 23.58 -9.99 5.17
CA PRO A 101 22.19 -9.67 4.81
C PRO A 101 21.13 -10.70 5.24
N TYR A 102 21.54 -11.94 5.52
CA TYR A 102 20.64 -13.02 5.92
C TYR A 102 20.61 -13.30 7.43
N ASP A 103 21.42 -12.60 8.24
CA ASP A 103 21.36 -12.71 9.69
C ASP A 103 20.11 -12.00 10.28
N SER A 104 19.90 -12.10 11.59
CA SER A 104 18.76 -11.49 12.27
C SER A 104 18.65 -9.98 12.04
N ASN A 105 19.79 -9.28 12.03
CA ASN A 105 19.87 -7.83 11.89
C ASN A 105 19.63 -7.39 10.44
N GLY A 106 20.15 -8.15 9.47
CA GLY A 106 19.90 -8.00 8.05
C GLY A 106 18.44 -8.31 7.69
N GLN A 107 17.82 -9.28 8.37
CA GLN A 107 16.39 -9.56 8.22
C GLN A 107 15.52 -8.39 8.69
N ILE A 108 15.87 -7.69 9.77
CA ILE A 108 15.17 -6.47 10.22
C ILE A 108 15.21 -5.40 9.12
N ILE A 109 16.39 -5.12 8.55
CA ILE A 109 16.55 -4.15 7.45
C ILE A 109 15.74 -4.59 6.22
N SER A 110 15.81 -5.87 5.86
CA SER A 110 15.10 -6.42 4.71
C SER A 110 13.59 -6.33 4.88
N ARG A 111 13.07 -6.64 6.08
CA ARG A 111 11.66 -6.50 6.45
C ARG A 111 11.21 -5.05 6.36
N ALA A 112 11.97 -4.11 6.93
CA ALA A 112 11.67 -2.68 6.84
C ALA A 112 11.59 -2.17 5.40
N VAL A 113 12.52 -2.59 4.54
CA VAL A 113 12.54 -2.19 3.12
C VAL A 113 11.34 -2.76 2.36
N ASN A 114 10.98 -4.02 2.62
CA ASN A 114 9.82 -4.66 2.02
C ASN A 114 8.50 -4.02 2.49
N GLU A 115 8.39 -3.72 3.78
CA GLU A 115 7.23 -3.05 4.36
C GLU A 115 7.03 -1.65 3.75
N MET A 116 8.10 -0.84 3.70
CA MET A 116 8.07 0.46 3.03
C MET A 116 7.63 0.36 1.57
N ARG A 117 8.04 -0.69 0.85
CA ARG A 117 7.63 -0.95 -0.53
C ARG A 117 6.15 -1.30 -0.62
N ASN A 118 5.65 -2.15 0.28
CA ASN A 118 4.25 -2.56 0.33
C ASN A 118 3.34 -1.37 0.62
N LEU A 119 3.66 -0.56 1.64
CA LEU A 119 2.96 0.68 1.95
C LEU A 119 3.01 1.68 0.79
N GLY A 120 4.13 1.76 0.07
CA GLY A 120 4.26 2.56 -1.15
C GLY A 120 3.31 2.12 -2.27
N ARG A 121 3.19 0.81 -2.49
CA ARG A 121 2.24 0.24 -3.47
C ARG A 121 0.80 0.46 -3.04
N PHE A 122 0.50 0.25 -1.77
CA PHE A 122 -0.81 0.50 -1.20
C PHE A 122 -1.23 1.96 -1.40
N ALA A 123 -0.38 2.92 -1.01
CA ALA A 123 -0.64 4.35 -1.22
C ALA A 123 -0.85 4.70 -2.69
N SER A 124 -0.13 4.05 -3.62
CA SER A 124 -0.34 4.25 -5.06
C SER A 124 -1.67 3.67 -5.54
N ALA A 125 -2.06 2.50 -5.05
CA ALA A 125 -3.28 1.80 -5.44
C ALA A 125 -4.54 2.51 -4.93
N THR A 126 -4.45 3.16 -3.76
CA THR A 126 -5.57 3.89 -3.15
C THR A 126 -5.69 5.33 -3.60
N ARG A 127 -4.63 5.93 -4.19
CA ARG A 127 -4.60 7.36 -4.56
C ARG A 127 -5.72 7.81 -5.50
N SER A 128 -6.12 6.98 -6.45
CA SER A 128 -7.17 7.31 -7.45
C SER A 128 -8.55 6.77 -7.08
N ARG A 129 -8.70 6.12 -5.92
CA ARG A 129 -9.94 5.47 -5.51
C ARG A 129 -10.59 6.24 -4.37
N THR A 130 -11.90 6.42 -4.45
CA THR A 130 -12.73 6.92 -3.36
C THR A 130 -13.35 5.72 -2.63
N PHE A 131 -13.24 5.71 -1.30
CA PHE A 131 -13.81 4.65 -0.47
C PHE A 131 -14.98 5.23 0.32
N GLU A 132 -16.03 4.43 0.50
CA GLU A 132 -17.24 4.84 1.22
C GLU A 132 -17.01 4.87 2.74
N ALA A 133 -16.19 3.95 3.25
CA ALA A 133 -15.82 3.90 4.66
C ALA A 133 -14.89 5.06 5.04
N ALA A 134 -15.25 5.80 6.10
CA ALA A 134 -14.42 6.89 6.62
C ALA A 134 -13.07 6.38 7.17
N GLU A 135 -13.07 5.17 7.72
CA GLU A 135 -11.94 4.46 8.29
C GLU A 135 -10.86 4.17 7.24
N ALA A 136 -11.26 3.94 5.98
CA ALA A 136 -10.31 3.72 4.88
C ALA A 136 -9.36 4.93 4.70
N SER A 137 -9.86 6.16 4.89
CA SER A 137 -9.04 7.37 4.83
C SER A 137 -8.02 7.43 5.97
N ASN A 138 -8.41 7.00 7.17
CA ASN A 138 -7.50 6.93 8.33
C ASN A 138 -6.38 5.92 8.09
N VAL A 139 -6.71 4.74 7.56
CA VAL A 139 -5.72 3.71 7.21
C VAL A 139 -4.75 4.21 6.12
N ILE A 140 -5.24 4.91 5.10
CA ILE A 140 -4.38 5.50 4.06
C ILE A 140 -3.40 6.52 4.67
N ARG A 141 -3.87 7.40 5.55
CA ARG A 141 -3.02 8.38 6.24
C ARG A 141 -2.00 7.72 7.16
N ALA A 142 -2.42 6.69 7.91
CA ALA A 142 -1.53 5.90 8.75
C ALA A 142 -0.43 5.23 7.91
N ALA A 143 -0.80 4.58 6.80
CA ALA A 143 0.15 3.93 5.89
C ALA A 143 1.18 4.90 5.32
N GLN A 144 0.76 6.12 4.92
CA GLN A 144 1.69 7.17 4.47
C GLN A 144 2.64 7.62 5.58
N THR A 145 2.12 7.79 6.80
CA THR A 145 2.91 8.22 7.96
C THR A 145 3.96 7.17 8.33
N VAL A 146 3.55 5.90 8.44
CA VAL A 146 4.44 4.77 8.74
C VAL A 146 5.50 4.62 7.65
N LYS A 147 5.13 4.74 6.38
CA LYS A 147 6.08 4.70 5.26
C LYS A 147 7.17 5.78 5.37
N GLU A 148 6.79 7.03 5.64
CA GLU A 148 7.78 8.10 5.80
C GLU A 148 8.63 7.92 7.06
N ASN A 149 8.09 7.35 8.14
CA ASN A 149 8.87 6.96 9.32
C ASN A 149 9.92 5.90 8.97
N LEU A 150 9.52 4.80 8.32
CA LEU A 150 10.44 3.74 7.87
C LEU A 150 11.56 4.29 7.01
N LYS A 151 11.22 5.18 6.06
CA LYS A 151 12.21 5.87 5.22
C LYS A 151 13.20 6.68 6.07
N ARG A 152 12.75 7.38 7.10
CA ARG A 152 13.64 8.11 8.04
C ARG A 152 14.54 7.16 8.82
N HIS A 153 14.02 6.04 9.34
CA HIS A 153 14.84 5.05 10.05
C HIS A 153 15.90 4.43 9.13
N LEU A 154 15.52 4.02 7.91
CA LEU A 154 16.46 3.47 6.94
C LEU A 154 17.53 4.48 6.52
N ASN A 155 17.16 5.75 6.34
CA ASN A 155 18.14 6.80 6.02
C ASN A 155 19.14 7.03 7.17
N ARG A 156 18.68 7.00 8.43
CA ARG A 156 19.55 7.07 9.61
C ARG A 156 20.55 5.91 9.63
N LEU A 157 20.08 4.68 9.39
CA LEU A 157 20.94 3.50 9.28
C LEU A 157 21.94 3.60 8.13
N SER A 158 21.56 4.23 7.01
CA SER A 158 22.44 4.39 5.86
C SER A 158 23.53 5.45 6.07
N ASN A 159 23.24 6.51 6.82
CA ASN A 159 24.11 7.69 6.92
C ASN A 159 24.92 7.74 8.21
N ASN A 160 24.45 7.12 9.30
CA ASN A 160 25.09 7.19 10.61
C ASN A 160 25.66 5.84 11.04
N SER A 161 26.90 5.57 10.61
CA SER A 161 27.61 4.34 10.97
C SER A 161 27.96 4.26 12.46
N ARG A 162 28.06 5.36 13.20
CA ARG A 162 28.45 5.34 14.63
C ARG A 162 27.32 4.84 15.53
N ARG A 163 26.09 5.30 15.30
CA ARG A 163 24.89 4.92 16.08
C ARG A 163 24.06 3.87 15.36
N PHE A 164 24.72 2.96 14.65
CA PHE A 164 24.04 1.96 13.85
C PHE A 164 23.19 1.04 14.73
N ASP A 165 23.75 0.53 15.82
CA ASP A 165 23.10 -0.45 16.70
C ASP A 165 21.87 0.16 17.40
N GLU A 166 21.98 1.38 17.92
CA GLU A 166 20.84 2.15 18.47
C GLU A 166 19.74 2.40 17.41
N SER A 167 20.15 2.76 16.19
CA SER A 167 19.20 3.03 15.10
C SER A 167 18.51 1.75 14.62
N LEU A 168 19.20 0.61 14.70
CA LEU A 168 18.68 -0.69 14.31
C LEU A 168 17.67 -1.18 15.34
N GLN A 169 17.99 -1.04 16.63
CA GLN A 169 17.05 -1.35 17.71
C GLN A 169 15.77 -0.51 17.58
N SER A 170 15.93 0.80 17.39
CA SER A 170 14.79 1.70 17.18
C SER A 170 13.94 1.32 15.95
N LEU A 171 14.56 0.78 14.89
CA LEU A 171 13.81 0.27 13.73
C LEU A 171 13.09 -1.05 14.04
N ALA A 172 13.74 -1.94 14.81
CA ALA A 172 13.14 -3.20 15.23
C ALA A 172 11.90 -2.96 16.09
N ASP A 173 12.00 -2.07 17.08
CA ASP A 173 10.90 -1.67 17.96
C ASP A 173 9.75 -1.05 17.16
N PHE A 174 10.08 -0.22 16.15
CA PHE A 174 9.08 0.40 15.28
C PHE A 174 8.35 -0.60 14.38
N LEU A 175 9.03 -1.66 13.93
CA LEU A 175 8.43 -2.67 13.04
C LEU A 175 7.38 -3.53 13.74
N GLY A 176 7.46 -3.67 15.07
CA GLY A 176 6.50 -4.40 15.89
C GLY A 176 6.20 -5.82 15.41
N GLU A 177 5.08 -6.37 15.89
CA GLU A 177 4.53 -7.64 15.43
C GLU A 177 3.79 -7.49 14.10
N GLN A 178 3.81 -8.53 13.27
CA GLN A 178 2.98 -8.56 12.06
C GLN A 178 1.53 -8.80 12.46
N VAL A 179 0.62 -8.06 11.86
CA VAL A 179 -0.81 -8.27 12.04
C VAL A 179 -1.26 -9.28 11.00
N ASP A 180 -1.68 -10.46 11.46
CA ASP A 180 -2.13 -11.56 10.57
C ASP A 180 -3.60 -11.42 10.17
N ASP A 181 -4.44 -10.83 11.04
CA ASP A 181 -5.86 -10.62 10.74
C ASP A 181 -6.10 -9.25 10.10
N VAL A 182 -6.51 -9.27 8.83
CA VAL A 182 -6.82 -8.08 8.03
C VAL A 182 -8.29 -8.01 7.64
N THR A 183 -9.15 -8.84 8.25
CA THR A 183 -10.55 -9.04 7.82
C THR A 183 -11.36 -7.74 7.90
N GLU A 184 -11.23 -7.01 9.01
CA GLU A 184 -11.90 -5.73 9.21
C GLU A 184 -11.41 -4.65 8.23
N VAL A 185 -10.08 -4.51 8.10
CA VAL A 185 -9.46 -3.54 7.20
C VAL A 185 -9.87 -3.81 5.75
N LYS A 186 -9.93 -5.09 5.35
CA LYS A 186 -10.35 -5.49 4.00
C LYS A 186 -11.78 -5.04 3.69
N ALA A 187 -12.68 -5.07 4.67
CA ALA A 187 -14.06 -4.63 4.48
C ALA A 187 -14.13 -3.15 4.08
N TRP A 188 -13.32 -2.28 4.71
CA TRP A 188 -13.29 -0.84 4.40
C TRP A 188 -12.80 -0.52 2.98
N PHE A 189 -11.99 -1.39 2.39
CA PHE A 189 -11.46 -1.22 1.02
C PHE A 189 -12.27 -1.97 -0.05
N THR A 190 -13.33 -2.69 0.34
CA THR A 190 -14.21 -3.40 -0.59
C THR A 190 -15.31 -2.45 -1.06
N GLN A 191 -15.31 -2.10 -2.35
CA GLN A 191 -16.38 -1.31 -2.96
C GLN A 191 -17.50 -2.25 -3.43
N GLN A 192 -18.75 -1.98 -3.02
CA GLN A 192 -19.91 -2.59 -3.66
C GLN A 192 -20.18 -1.85 -4.97
N THR A 193 -19.68 -2.36 -6.09
CA THR A 193 -19.97 -1.76 -7.39
C THR A 193 -21.43 -2.02 -7.75
N TYR A 194 -22.26 -0.99 -7.74
CA TYR A 194 -23.59 -1.05 -8.32
C TYR A 194 -23.47 -0.99 -9.85
N ASN A 195 -24.17 -1.89 -10.55
CA ASN A 195 -24.15 -1.95 -12.00
C ASN A 195 -25.16 -0.93 -12.56
N GLU A 196 -24.68 0.18 -13.10
CA GLU A 196 -25.51 1.25 -13.68
C GLU A 196 -26.46 0.76 -14.78
N ASN A 197 -26.18 -0.37 -15.44
CA ASN A 197 -27.11 -0.97 -16.41
C ASN A 197 -28.42 -1.43 -15.77
N LEU A 198 -28.43 -1.66 -14.44
CA LEU A 198 -29.65 -2.00 -13.71
C LEU A 198 -30.65 -0.85 -13.71
N ASP A 199 -30.22 0.40 -13.85
CA ASP A 199 -31.13 1.56 -13.81
C ASP A 199 -32.18 1.52 -14.91
N ASN A 200 -31.82 1.01 -16.09
CA ASN A 200 -32.76 0.80 -17.20
C ASN A 200 -33.81 -0.28 -16.89
N TYR A 201 -33.49 -1.23 -16.02
CA TYR A 201 -34.37 -2.33 -15.63
C TYR A 201 -35.11 -2.08 -14.32
N LEU A 202 -34.62 -1.16 -13.48
CA LEU A 202 -35.18 -0.87 -12.15
C LEU A 202 -36.63 -0.41 -12.22
N ALA A 203 -36.98 0.45 -13.18
CA ALA A 203 -38.35 0.91 -13.34
C ALA A 203 -39.32 -0.25 -13.64
N SER A 204 -38.90 -1.18 -14.48
CA SER A 204 -39.68 -2.39 -14.82
C SER A 204 -39.79 -3.34 -13.62
N ALA A 205 -38.70 -3.55 -12.89
CA ALA A 205 -38.67 -4.38 -11.69
C ALA A 205 -39.55 -3.80 -10.57
N ALA A 206 -39.49 -2.49 -10.32
CA ALA A 206 -40.33 -1.79 -9.35
C ALA A 206 -41.82 -1.86 -9.72
N GLY A 207 -42.15 -1.71 -11.01
CA GLY A 207 -43.51 -1.88 -11.51
C GLY A 207 -44.04 -3.31 -11.29
N ALA A 208 -43.22 -4.33 -11.56
CA ALA A 208 -43.58 -5.72 -11.32
C ALA A 208 -43.80 -6.01 -9.82
N TYR A 209 -42.92 -5.49 -8.95
CA TYR A 209 -43.07 -5.62 -7.50
C TYR A 209 -44.36 -4.97 -6.98
N LYS A 210 -44.67 -3.77 -7.45
CA LYS A 210 -45.91 -3.07 -7.09
C LYS A 210 -47.15 -3.84 -7.52
N LYS A 211 -47.18 -4.36 -8.76
CA LYS A 211 -48.29 -5.20 -9.26
C LYS A 211 -48.47 -6.48 -8.44
N LEU A 212 -47.38 -7.15 -8.07
CA LEU A 212 -47.44 -8.32 -7.20
C LEU A 212 -48.05 -7.98 -5.83
N ARG A 213 -47.60 -6.87 -5.23
CA ARG A 213 -48.11 -6.40 -3.93
C ARG A 213 -49.59 -6.03 -4.00
N GLU A 214 -50.01 -5.30 -5.04
CA GLU A 214 -51.43 -4.95 -5.27
C GLU A 214 -52.28 -6.20 -5.48
N ASN A 215 -51.82 -7.16 -6.29
CA ASN A 215 -52.53 -8.43 -6.47
C ASN A 215 -52.63 -9.23 -5.16
N THR A 216 -51.60 -9.22 -4.31
CA THR A 216 -51.70 -9.87 -2.99
C THR A 216 -52.69 -9.15 -2.08
N LEU A 217 -52.75 -7.81 -2.11
CA LEU A 217 -53.72 -7.05 -1.32
C LEU A 217 -55.15 -7.30 -1.80
N ASN A 218 -55.40 -7.26 -3.11
CA ASN A 218 -56.71 -7.54 -3.69
C ASN A 218 -57.20 -8.94 -3.34
N LYS A 219 -56.32 -9.95 -3.37
CA LYS A 219 -56.66 -11.32 -2.94
C LYS A 219 -57.02 -11.39 -1.45
N LEU A 220 -56.36 -10.60 -0.60
CA LEU A 220 -56.70 -10.53 0.83
C LEU A 220 -58.06 -9.88 1.06
N ASP A 221 -58.38 -8.83 0.29
CA ASP A 221 -59.69 -8.16 0.35
C ASP A 221 -60.83 -9.06 -0.15
N GLU A 222 -60.63 -9.79 -1.26
CA GLU A 222 -61.60 -10.78 -1.74
C GLU A 222 -61.86 -11.89 -0.73
N VAL A 223 -60.81 -12.39 -0.07
CA VAL A 223 -60.94 -13.39 1.00
C VAL A 223 -61.67 -12.80 2.22
N SER A 224 -61.35 -11.56 2.60
CA SER A 224 -62.02 -10.83 3.69
C SER A 224 -63.52 -10.68 3.43
N ASP A 225 -63.91 -10.26 2.23
CA ASP A 225 -65.30 -10.08 1.85
C ASP A 225 -66.04 -11.42 1.69
N SER A 226 -65.37 -12.47 1.21
CA SER A 226 -65.94 -13.83 1.20
C SER A 226 -66.20 -14.35 2.61
N VAL A 227 -65.29 -14.09 3.55
CA VAL A 227 -65.46 -14.44 4.98
C VAL A 227 -66.61 -13.65 5.59
N LYS A 228 -66.69 -12.32 5.38
CA LYS A 228 -67.81 -11.49 5.86
C LYS A 228 -69.15 -11.98 5.32
N ASN A 229 -69.24 -12.26 4.02
CA ASN A 229 -70.47 -12.75 3.39
C ASN A 229 -70.89 -14.13 3.92
N LYS A 230 -69.94 -15.00 4.27
CA LYS A 230 -70.24 -16.27 4.96
C LYS A 230 -70.74 -16.05 6.37
N ILE A 231 -70.16 -15.13 7.14
CA ILE A 231 -70.58 -14.81 8.51
C ILE A 231 -71.98 -14.19 8.54
N LEU A 232 -72.31 -13.32 7.57
CA LEU A 232 -73.62 -12.66 7.46
C LEU A 232 -74.74 -13.59 6.98
N ASN A 233 -74.42 -14.77 6.46
CA ASN A 233 -75.42 -15.74 6.02
C ASN A 233 -76.09 -16.40 7.25
N PRO A 234 -77.41 -16.24 7.46
CA PRO A 234 -78.11 -16.74 8.65
C PRO A 234 -78.14 -18.26 8.78
N LYS A 235 -77.76 -19.01 7.72
CA LYS A 235 -77.62 -20.48 7.75
C LYS A 235 -76.19 -20.95 8.05
N PHE A 236 -75.22 -20.04 8.16
CA PHE A 236 -73.82 -20.40 8.43
C PHE A 236 -73.62 -20.66 9.93
N LYS A 237 -73.06 -21.82 10.28
CA LYS A 237 -72.80 -22.22 11.67
C LYS A 237 -71.30 -22.52 11.83
N LEU A 238 -70.63 -21.71 12.65
CA LEU A 238 -69.21 -21.88 12.94
C LEU A 238 -69.03 -23.10 13.86
N LEU A 239 -68.32 -24.12 13.40
CA LEU A 239 -67.97 -25.30 14.18
C LEU A 239 -66.50 -25.21 14.56
N LEU A 240 -66.23 -24.80 15.81
CA LEU A 240 -64.89 -24.82 16.37
C LEU A 240 -64.50 -26.27 16.67
N LYS A 241 -63.51 -26.82 15.98
CA LYS A 241 -62.86 -28.06 16.41
C LYS A 241 -61.89 -27.69 17.53
N ALA A 242 -62.05 -28.29 18.69
CA ALA A 242 -61.04 -28.24 19.74
C ALA A 242 -59.74 -28.85 19.19
N ASP A 243 -58.61 -28.18 19.43
CA ASP A 243 -57.30 -28.72 19.08
C ASP A 243 -57.13 -30.09 19.74
N LYS A 244 -56.78 -31.09 18.92
CA LYS A 244 -56.35 -32.39 19.46
C LYS A 244 -55.02 -32.16 20.16
N SER A 245 -55.05 -32.28 21.48
CA SER A 245 -53.88 -32.37 22.36
C SER A 245 -52.93 -33.47 21.89
#